data_AF-A0A822CIT1-F1
#
_entry.id   AF-A0A822CIT1-F1
#
_cell.length_a   1.000
_cell.length_b   1.000
_cell.length_c   1.000
_cell.angle_alpha   90.00
_cell.angle_beta   90.00
_cell.angle_gamma   90.00
#
_symmetry.space_group_name_H-M   'P 1'
#
loop_
_entity.id
_entity.type
_entity.pdbx_description
1 polymer ?
#
loop_
_entity_poly.entity_id
_entity_poly.type
_entity_poly.pdbx_seq_one_letter_code
_entity_poly.pdbx_strand_id
1 'polypeptide(L)'
;NETTKTIENLDQQVQEQEILRQNARTILSIIQRTKVQLIELRPTMNNEADQKLKKIDDDLKINYELFEQSLNDYKRIHGNISDDLDKIITRVIEDMTEVRARFNEKESELNAYNIIRDEYENIIEHTLKIIQLIEIKTQQSHSIDLRQNLDLLKDLTNEMQTHRSLIDRLQLLSSTLSSQLIDTNERERVRRRLNDIIRRWTQLEQDIMSEEENMEEMKNLTELYYNINITCERWLKQTRDLINELTNTRNEHENQNQQQKDYRNRIESLFEWLKQTHKYEPLSDKRDLDTLQREYARLIEKRQLIDERSHDIDLLLRNIN
;
A
#
# COMPACT_ATOMS: atom_id res chain seq x y z
N ASN A 1 7.49 58.05 -85.15
CA ASN A 1 8.46 57.03 -84.69
C ASN A 1 8.74 57.12 -83.21
N GLU A 2 9.08 58.29 -82.65
CA GLU A 2 9.29 58.40 -81.19
C GLU A 2 7.98 58.26 -80.39
N THR A 3 6.90 58.93 -80.82
CA THR A 3 5.56 58.81 -80.22
C THR A 3 5.00 57.39 -80.27
N THR A 4 5.24 56.66 -81.36
CA THR A 4 4.83 55.25 -81.50
C THR A 4 5.58 54.36 -80.52
N LYS A 5 6.90 54.56 -80.35
CA LYS A 5 7.70 53.86 -79.33
C LYS A 5 7.30 54.21 -77.90
N THR A 6 6.83 55.44 -77.65
CA THR A 6 6.37 55.83 -76.30
C THR A 6 5.04 55.17 -75.96
N ILE A 7 4.14 55.03 -76.94
CA ILE A 7 2.86 54.34 -76.78
C ILE A 7 3.09 52.84 -76.57
N GLU A 8 3.97 52.20 -77.35
CA GLU A 8 4.31 50.78 -77.15
C GLU A 8 4.93 50.51 -75.76
N ASN A 9 5.79 51.40 -75.26
CA ASN A 9 6.34 51.28 -73.90
C ASN A 9 5.27 51.47 -72.82
N LEU A 10 4.32 52.38 -73.01
CA LEU A 10 3.21 52.59 -72.06
C LEU A 10 2.25 51.39 -72.04
N ASP A 11 1.93 50.82 -73.21
CA ASP A 11 1.11 49.61 -73.29
C ASP A 11 1.78 48.42 -72.62
N GLN A 12 3.11 48.28 -72.76
CA GLN A 12 3.88 47.25 -72.07
C GLN A 12 3.87 47.45 -70.55
N GLN A 13 4.01 48.70 -70.06
CA GLN A 13 3.90 49.02 -68.64
C GLN A 13 2.51 48.73 -68.05
N VAL A 14 1.44 48.99 -68.81
CA VAL A 14 0.07 48.70 -68.40
C VAL A 14 -0.18 47.18 -68.33
N GLN A 15 0.35 46.41 -69.29
CA GLN A 15 0.26 44.94 -69.25
C GLN A 15 1.00 44.36 -68.03
N GLU A 16 2.20 44.86 -67.72
CA GLU A 16 2.97 44.42 -66.56
C GLU A 16 2.26 44.78 -65.23
N GLN A 17 1.63 45.96 -65.15
CA GLN A 17 0.79 46.34 -64.00
C GLN A 17 -0.43 45.43 -63.83
N GLU A 18 -1.09 45.03 -64.91
CA GLU A 18 -2.27 44.15 -64.81
C GLU A 18 -1.87 42.73 -64.39
N ILE A 19 -0.70 42.23 -64.84
CA ILE A 19 -0.14 40.95 -64.36
C ILE A 19 0.07 41.00 -62.83
N LEU A 20 0.60 42.09 -62.29
CA LEU A 20 0.79 42.23 -60.84
C LEU A 20 -0.50 42.38 -60.07
N ARG A 21 -1.47 43.12 -60.60
CA ARG A 21 -2.82 43.18 -60.01
C ARG A 21 -3.47 41.81 -59.99
N GLN A 22 -3.28 41.02 -61.06
CA GLN A 22 -3.81 39.66 -61.13
C GLN A 22 -3.10 38.72 -60.14
N ASN A 23 -1.79 38.85 -60.00
CA ASN A 23 -1.02 38.10 -58.99
C ASN A 23 -1.45 38.47 -57.56
N ALA A 24 -1.61 39.76 -57.26
CA ALA A 24 -2.08 40.24 -55.96
C ALA A 24 -3.50 39.76 -55.64
N ARG A 25 -4.43 39.77 -56.62
CA ARG A 25 -5.78 39.20 -56.47
C ARG A 25 -5.74 37.69 -56.22
N THR A 26 -4.85 36.98 -56.91
CA THR A 26 -4.67 35.53 -56.73
C THR A 26 -4.19 35.21 -55.32
N ILE A 27 -3.23 35.98 -54.81
CA ILE A 27 -2.70 35.83 -53.45
C ILE A 27 -3.76 36.18 -52.39
N LEU A 28 -4.52 37.27 -52.58
CA LEU A 28 -5.65 37.59 -51.69
C LEU A 28 -6.69 36.46 -51.63
N SER A 29 -7.00 35.85 -52.78
CA SER A 29 -7.90 34.70 -52.86
C SER A 29 -7.33 33.48 -52.11
N ILE A 30 -6.03 33.21 -52.26
CA ILE A 30 -5.34 32.15 -51.51
C ILE A 30 -5.39 32.43 -50.00
N ILE A 31 -5.06 33.65 -49.57
CA ILE A 31 -5.09 34.06 -48.15
C ILE A 31 -6.50 33.90 -47.58
N GLN A 32 -7.53 34.34 -48.30
CA GLN A 32 -8.91 34.19 -47.87
C GLN A 32 -9.31 32.72 -47.76
N ARG A 33 -8.93 31.90 -48.73
CA ARG A 33 -9.18 30.45 -48.70
C ARG A 33 -8.44 29.78 -47.53
N THR A 34 -7.19 30.14 -47.28
CA THR A 34 -6.40 29.63 -46.16
C THR A 34 -6.97 30.09 -44.81
N LYS A 35 -7.45 31.34 -44.72
CA LYS A 35 -8.15 31.85 -43.54
C LYS A 35 -9.42 31.05 -43.24
N VAL A 36 -10.20 30.71 -44.27
CA VAL A 36 -11.38 29.83 -44.13
C VAL A 36 -10.98 28.42 -43.73
N GLN A 37 -9.96 27.83 -44.36
CA GLN A 37 -9.46 26.50 -44.02
C GLN A 37 -8.92 26.43 -42.59
N LEU A 38 -8.22 27.46 -42.09
CA LEU A 38 -7.78 27.55 -40.70
C LEU A 38 -8.96 27.69 -39.72
N ILE A 39 -10.03 28.39 -40.12
CA ILE A 39 -11.29 28.44 -39.34
C ILE A 39 -12.00 27.07 -39.34
N GLU A 40 -11.96 26.34 -40.45
CA GLU A 40 -12.57 25.01 -40.60
C GLU A 40 -11.76 23.89 -39.93
N LEU A 41 -10.43 24.04 -39.80
CA LEU A 41 -9.55 23.11 -39.09
C LEU A 41 -9.59 23.30 -37.56
N ARG A 42 -10.26 24.36 -37.08
CA ARG A 42 -10.52 24.65 -35.66
C ARG A 42 -11.12 23.48 -34.83
N PRO A 43 -11.85 22.49 -35.37
CA PRO A 43 -12.43 21.40 -34.58
C PRO A 43 -11.65 20.06 -34.58
N THR A 44 -10.58 19.87 -35.38
CA THR A 44 -10.04 18.50 -35.59
C THR A 44 -8.55 18.38 -35.28
N MET A 45 -8.21 17.80 -34.13
CA MET A 45 -6.86 17.34 -33.78
C MET A 45 -6.68 15.88 -34.21
N ASN A 46 -6.05 15.67 -35.35
CA ASN A 46 -5.73 14.37 -35.95
C ASN A 46 -4.41 14.54 -36.74
N ASN A 47 -3.55 13.52 -36.78
CA ASN A 47 -2.34 13.45 -37.63
C ASN A 47 -2.58 13.87 -39.11
N GLU A 48 -3.78 13.67 -39.64
CA GLU A 48 -4.20 14.12 -40.98
C GLU A 48 -4.39 15.65 -41.06
N ALA A 49 -4.87 16.26 -39.97
CA ALA A 49 -4.93 17.72 -39.83
C ALA A 49 -3.51 18.31 -39.73
N ASP A 50 -2.58 17.64 -39.05
CA ASP A 50 -1.17 18.07 -38.98
C ASP A 50 -0.48 18.04 -40.36
N GLN A 51 -0.71 16.98 -41.15
CA GLN A 51 -0.18 16.91 -42.52
C GLN A 51 -0.79 17.97 -43.43
N LYS A 52 -2.10 18.27 -43.27
CA LYS A 52 -2.77 19.33 -44.02
C LYS A 52 -2.29 20.72 -43.60
N LEU A 53 -2.11 20.98 -42.31
CA LEU A 53 -1.57 22.24 -41.78
C LEU A 53 -0.15 22.48 -42.25
N LYS A 54 0.72 21.46 -42.19
CA LYS A 54 2.09 21.56 -42.69
C LYS A 54 2.15 21.86 -44.18
N LYS A 55 1.32 21.18 -44.97
CA LYS A 55 1.22 21.45 -46.42
C LYS A 55 0.74 22.87 -46.70
N ILE A 56 -0.23 23.37 -45.93
CA ILE A 56 -0.74 24.75 -46.05
C ILE A 56 0.36 25.77 -45.69
N ASP A 57 1.16 25.51 -44.66
CA ASP A 57 2.30 26.37 -44.27
C ASP A 57 3.39 26.40 -45.36
N ASP A 58 3.75 25.24 -45.90
CA ASP A 58 4.70 25.12 -47.02
C ASP A 58 4.18 25.86 -48.27
N ASP A 59 2.90 25.68 -48.63
CA ASP A 59 2.26 26.35 -49.76
C ASP A 59 2.17 27.87 -49.54
N LEU A 60 1.89 28.33 -48.32
CA LEU A 60 1.88 29.76 -47.97
C LEU A 60 3.27 30.39 -48.09
N LYS A 61 4.29 29.68 -47.61
CA LYS A 61 5.68 30.15 -47.66
C LYS A 61 6.17 30.32 -49.10
N ILE A 62 5.95 29.33 -49.95
CA ILE A 62 6.32 29.38 -51.37
C ILE A 62 5.60 30.54 -52.08
N ASN A 63 4.30 30.71 -51.83
CA ASN A 63 3.54 31.80 -52.44
C ASN A 63 3.97 33.19 -51.95
N TYR A 64 4.35 33.32 -50.68
CA TYR A 64 4.89 34.56 -50.12
C TYR A 64 6.24 34.91 -50.74
N GLU A 65 7.14 33.93 -50.89
CA GLU A 65 8.44 34.11 -51.54
C GLU A 65 8.29 34.52 -53.02
N LEU A 66 7.40 33.85 -53.77
CA LEU A 66 7.09 34.21 -55.16
C LEU A 66 6.50 35.63 -55.29
N PHE A 67 5.68 36.03 -54.33
CA PHE A 67 5.10 37.38 -54.29
C PHE A 67 6.16 38.44 -53.99
N GLU A 68 6.99 38.24 -52.96
CA GLU A 68 8.08 39.16 -52.63
C GLU A 68 9.05 39.31 -53.80
N GLN A 69 9.38 38.21 -54.47
CA GLN A 69 10.26 38.24 -55.63
C GLN A 69 9.65 39.04 -56.79
N SER A 70 8.38 38.77 -57.11
CA SER A 70 7.63 39.53 -58.13
C SER A 70 7.52 41.02 -57.79
N LEU A 71 7.33 41.34 -56.50
CA LEU A 71 7.24 42.69 -56.00
C LEU A 71 8.57 43.43 -56.12
N ASN A 72 9.67 42.78 -55.74
CA ASN A 72 11.02 43.35 -55.82
C ASN A 72 11.43 43.58 -57.27
N ASP A 73 11.12 42.65 -58.17
CA ASP A 73 11.37 42.81 -59.61
C ASP A 73 10.58 44.00 -60.17
N TYR A 74 9.32 44.18 -59.76
CA TYR A 74 8.52 45.33 -60.19
C TYR A 74 9.05 46.66 -59.67
N LYS A 75 9.41 46.74 -58.38
CA LYS A 75 10.04 47.93 -57.78
C LYS A 75 11.33 48.30 -58.50
N ARG A 76 12.12 47.30 -58.93
CA ARG A 76 13.38 47.50 -59.65
C ARG A 76 13.17 48.07 -61.06
N ILE A 77 12.11 47.68 -61.75
CA ILE A 77 11.85 48.08 -63.15
C ILE A 77 11.15 49.45 -63.20
N HIS A 78 10.18 49.70 -62.31
CA HIS A 78 9.25 50.84 -62.48
C HIS A 78 9.43 51.97 -61.46
N GLY A 79 10.29 51.80 -60.44
CA GLY A 79 10.74 52.85 -59.52
C GLY A 79 9.67 53.39 -58.56
N ASN A 80 8.43 53.54 -59.01
CA ASN A 80 7.25 53.94 -58.24
C ASN A 80 6.10 52.99 -58.53
N ILE A 81 5.71 52.22 -57.52
CA ILE A 81 4.43 51.52 -57.51
C ILE A 81 3.33 52.59 -57.41
N SER A 82 2.22 52.43 -58.13
CA SER A 82 1.03 53.28 -57.92
C SER A 82 0.57 53.18 -56.46
N ASP A 83 0.25 54.30 -55.80
CA ASP A 83 -0.21 54.35 -54.41
C ASP A 83 -1.30 53.31 -54.06
N ASP A 84 -2.15 52.96 -55.03
CA ASP A 84 -3.20 51.96 -54.83
C ASP A 84 -2.67 50.52 -54.80
N LEU A 85 -1.64 50.22 -55.59
CA LEU A 85 -0.93 48.93 -55.52
C LEU A 85 -0.19 48.82 -54.18
N ASP A 86 0.49 49.88 -53.73
CA ASP A 86 1.18 49.87 -52.43
C ASP A 86 0.20 49.62 -51.27
N LYS A 87 -0.97 50.26 -51.28
CA LYS A 87 -2.04 49.97 -50.28
C LYS A 87 -2.50 48.52 -50.30
N ILE A 88 -2.68 47.93 -51.48
CA ILE A 88 -3.07 46.51 -51.62
C ILE A 88 -1.97 45.60 -51.07
N ILE A 89 -0.71 45.88 -51.41
CA ILE A 89 0.46 45.11 -50.96
C ILE A 89 0.59 45.19 -49.44
N THR A 90 0.50 46.38 -48.85
CA THR A 90 0.54 46.55 -47.39
C THR A 90 -0.53 45.74 -46.70
N ARG A 91 -1.76 45.77 -47.21
CA ARG A 91 -2.88 45.01 -46.62
C ARG A 91 -2.69 43.50 -46.71
N VAL A 92 -2.13 43.01 -47.82
CA VAL A 92 -1.77 41.60 -47.99
C VAL A 92 -0.70 41.16 -46.98
N ILE A 93 0.30 42.00 -46.74
CA ILE A 93 1.37 41.72 -45.77
C ILE A 93 0.81 41.69 -44.34
N GLU A 94 -0.06 42.65 -43.98
CA GLU A 94 -0.71 42.70 -42.66
C GLU A 94 -1.57 41.45 -42.42
N ASP A 95 -2.43 41.09 -43.38
CA ASP A 95 -3.29 39.90 -43.28
C ASP A 95 -2.48 38.60 -43.17
N MET A 96 -1.39 38.47 -43.93
CA MET A 96 -0.46 37.33 -43.85
C MET A 96 0.24 37.25 -42.50
N THR A 97 0.68 38.39 -41.96
CA THR A 97 1.35 38.47 -40.66
C THR A 97 0.40 38.05 -39.54
N GLU A 98 -0.87 38.47 -39.60
CA GLU A 98 -1.90 38.06 -38.64
C GLU A 98 -2.16 36.54 -38.70
N VAL A 99 -2.31 35.98 -39.91
CA VAL A 99 -2.52 34.54 -40.09
C VAL A 99 -1.34 33.74 -39.54
N ARG A 100 -0.11 34.17 -39.82
CA ARG A 100 1.10 33.53 -39.32
C ARG A 100 1.21 33.59 -37.80
N ALA A 101 0.86 34.71 -37.18
CA ALA A 101 0.83 34.85 -35.73
C ALA A 101 -0.15 33.87 -35.07
N ARG A 102 -1.37 33.76 -35.62
CA ARG A 102 -2.38 32.79 -35.14
C ARG A 102 -1.94 31.34 -35.33
N PHE A 103 -1.20 31.04 -36.40
CA PHE A 103 -0.64 29.72 -36.63
C PHE A 103 0.41 29.35 -35.57
N ASN A 104 1.37 30.24 -35.30
CA ASN A 104 2.41 30.02 -34.28
C ASN A 104 1.82 29.84 -32.86
N GLU A 105 0.76 30.58 -32.54
CA GLU A 105 0.02 30.41 -31.28
C GLU A 105 -0.57 29.00 -31.18
N LYS A 106 -1.19 28.51 -32.27
CA LYS A 106 -1.76 27.16 -32.32
C LYS A 106 -0.71 26.06 -32.27
N GLU A 107 0.43 26.25 -32.92
CA GLU A 107 1.55 25.33 -32.84
C GLU A 107 2.10 25.25 -31.39
N SER A 108 2.18 26.39 -30.71
CA SER A 108 2.60 26.46 -29.30
C SER A 108 1.61 25.77 -28.36
N GLU A 109 0.31 25.96 -28.56
CA GLU A 109 -0.75 25.25 -27.82
C GLU A 109 -0.67 23.73 -28.03
N LEU A 110 -0.46 23.28 -29.28
CA LEU A 110 -0.34 21.86 -29.61
C LEU A 110 0.89 21.23 -28.96
N ASN A 111 2.03 21.94 -28.96
CA ASN A 111 3.24 21.50 -28.29
C ASN A 111 3.03 21.38 -26.77
N ALA A 112 2.37 22.35 -26.15
CA ALA A 112 2.02 22.28 -24.74
C ALA A 112 1.09 21.09 -24.43
N TYR A 113 0.09 20.83 -25.29
CA TYR A 113 -0.79 19.68 -25.15
C TYR A 113 -0.02 18.35 -25.23
N ASN A 114 0.88 18.18 -26.19
CA ASN A 114 1.68 16.97 -26.33
C ASN A 114 2.55 16.73 -25.10
N ILE A 115 3.19 17.77 -24.55
CA ILE A 115 3.97 17.68 -23.31
C ILE A 115 3.09 17.18 -22.14
N ILE A 116 1.90 17.76 -21.97
CA ILE A 116 0.98 17.38 -20.89
C ILE A 116 0.50 15.94 -21.07
N ARG A 117 0.19 15.52 -22.30
CA ARG A 117 -0.22 14.15 -22.62
C ARG A 117 0.90 13.15 -22.30
N ASP A 118 2.12 13.45 -22.72
CA ASP A 118 3.26 12.57 -22.51
C ASP A 118 3.61 12.48 -21.01
N GLU A 119 3.52 13.58 -20.26
CA GLU A 119 3.62 13.56 -18.79
C GLU A 119 2.52 12.70 -18.15
N TYR A 120 1.28 12.81 -18.61
CA TYR A 120 0.17 12.02 -18.10
C TYR A 120 0.37 10.52 -18.32
N GLU A 121 0.78 10.12 -19.53
CA GLU A 121 1.07 8.70 -19.83
C GLU A 121 2.23 8.16 -18.99
N ASN A 122 3.31 8.94 -18.84
CA ASN A 122 4.44 8.55 -18.00
C ASN A 122 4.04 8.34 -16.53
N ILE A 123 3.21 9.22 -15.97
CA ILE A 123 2.77 9.09 -14.58
C ILE A 123 1.79 7.92 -14.44
N ILE A 124 0.93 7.66 -15.42
CA ILE A 124 0.09 6.44 -15.42
C ILE A 124 0.97 5.20 -15.36
N GLU A 125 1.96 5.10 -16.25
CA GLU A 125 2.83 3.93 -16.31
C GLU A 125 3.56 3.71 -14.98
N HIS A 126 4.09 4.79 -14.40
CA HIS A 126 4.77 4.72 -13.10
C HIS A 126 3.80 4.29 -11.98
N THR A 127 2.60 4.86 -11.96
CA THR A 127 1.57 4.53 -10.94
C THR A 127 1.14 3.07 -11.05
N LEU A 128 0.96 2.55 -12.27
CA LEU A 128 0.62 1.14 -12.48
C LEU A 128 1.73 0.20 -12.02
N LYS A 129 3.01 0.55 -12.23
CA LYS A 129 4.15 -0.23 -11.71
C LYS A 129 4.18 -0.26 -10.19
N ILE A 130 3.92 0.88 -9.53
CA ILE A 130 3.83 0.97 -8.07
C ILE A 130 2.69 0.08 -7.56
N ILE A 131 1.50 0.17 -8.16
CA ILE A 131 0.35 -0.69 -7.81
C ILE A 131 0.74 -2.17 -7.92
N GLN A 132 1.36 -2.59 -9.02
CA GLN A 132 1.81 -3.98 -9.21
C GLN A 132 2.83 -4.42 -8.15
N LEU A 133 3.79 -3.56 -7.80
CA LEU A 133 4.78 -3.87 -6.75
C LEU A 133 4.12 -4.05 -5.39
N ILE A 134 3.17 -3.18 -5.03
CA ILE A 134 2.42 -3.28 -3.78
C ILE A 134 1.57 -4.54 -3.77
N GLU A 135 0.89 -4.87 -4.87
CA GLU A 135 0.11 -6.11 -5.00
C GLU A 135 0.97 -7.36 -4.77
N ILE A 136 2.16 -7.41 -5.39
CA ILE A 136 3.10 -8.53 -5.21
C ILE A 136 3.56 -8.63 -3.76
N LYS A 137 3.96 -7.51 -3.13
CA LYS A 137 4.36 -7.49 -1.72
C LYS A 137 3.22 -7.90 -0.78
N THR A 138 1.99 -7.49 -1.09
CA THR A 138 0.78 -7.86 -0.34
C THR A 138 0.48 -9.36 -0.49
N GLN A 139 0.69 -9.95 -1.67
CA GLN A 139 0.58 -11.41 -1.84
C GLN A 139 1.67 -12.17 -1.08
N GLN A 140 2.88 -11.61 -1.03
CA GLN A 140 4.00 -12.22 -0.31
C GLN A 140 3.81 -12.23 1.21
N SER A 141 3.13 -11.22 1.77
CA SER A 141 2.85 -11.17 3.22
C SER A 141 2.10 -12.41 3.69
N HIS A 142 1.24 -13.01 2.87
CA HIS A 142 0.49 -14.21 3.25
C HIS A 142 1.38 -15.44 3.56
N SER A 143 2.68 -15.39 3.26
CA SER A 143 3.62 -16.52 3.41
C SER A 143 4.66 -16.37 4.54
N ILE A 144 4.67 -15.24 5.25
CA ILE A 144 5.74 -14.89 6.21
C ILE A 144 5.21 -14.95 7.66
N ASP A 145 6.13 -15.00 8.63
CA ASP A 145 5.82 -14.90 10.06
C ASP A 145 5.09 -13.60 10.42
N LEU A 146 4.19 -13.71 11.40
CA LEU A 146 3.22 -12.69 11.81
C LEU A 146 3.82 -11.31 12.11
N ARG A 147 5.01 -11.28 12.74
CA ARG A 147 5.71 -10.04 13.10
C ARG A 147 6.34 -9.35 11.89
N GLN A 148 6.96 -10.12 11.01
CA GLN A 148 7.57 -9.59 9.79
C GLN A 148 6.50 -9.08 8.81
N ASN A 149 5.32 -9.70 8.81
CA ASN A 149 4.18 -9.23 8.04
C ASN A 149 3.64 -7.88 8.50
N LEU A 150 3.49 -7.69 9.81
CA LEU A 150 2.98 -6.43 10.35
C LEU A 150 3.92 -5.26 10.02
N ASP A 151 5.23 -5.47 10.11
CA ASP A 151 6.23 -4.47 9.72
C ASP A 151 6.18 -4.20 8.21
N LEU A 152 6.05 -5.24 7.37
CA LEU A 152 5.90 -5.09 5.92
C LEU A 152 4.62 -4.32 5.53
N LEU A 153 3.49 -4.57 6.19
CA LEU A 153 2.24 -3.87 5.94
C LEU A 153 2.36 -2.38 6.30
N LYS A 154 3.01 -2.05 7.43
CA LYS A 154 3.28 -0.65 7.80
C LYS A 154 4.18 0.06 6.79
N ASP A 155 5.21 -0.62 6.29
CA ASP A 155 6.07 -0.11 5.24
C ASP A 155 5.28 0.13 3.93
N LEU A 156 4.38 -0.78 3.56
CA LEU A 156 3.49 -0.63 2.41
C LEU A 156 2.52 0.54 2.57
N THR A 157 1.93 0.71 3.76
CA THR A 157 1.06 1.86 4.08
C THR A 157 1.82 3.18 3.91
N ASN A 158 3.06 3.26 4.40
CA ASN A 158 3.92 4.43 4.21
C ASN A 158 4.26 4.66 2.73
N GLU A 159 4.62 3.60 1.99
CA GLU A 159 4.92 3.67 0.55
C GLU A 159 3.70 4.22 -0.23
N MET A 160 2.49 3.74 0.06
CA MET A 160 1.26 4.30 -0.50
C MET A 160 1.08 5.78 -0.17
N GLN A 161 1.24 6.18 1.10
CA GLN A 161 1.12 7.58 1.50
C GLN A 161 2.11 8.48 0.76
N THR A 162 3.37 8.05 0.60
CA THR A 162 4.38 8.83 -0.15
C THR A 162 4.00 9.01 -1.61
N HIS A 163 3.38 8.01 -2.22
CA HIS A 163 2.96 8.04 -3.62
C HIS A 163 1.58 8.67 -3.84
N ARG A 164 0.85 9.07 -2.79
CA ARG A 164 -0.45 9.72 -2.92
C ARG A 164 -0.40 10.99 -3.77
N SER A 165 0.70 11.73 -3.68
CA SER A 165 0.96 12.93 -4.49
C SER A 165 0.93 12.66 -6.01
N LEU A 166 1.24 11.44 -6.46
CA LEU A 166 1.15 11.04 -7.87
C LEU A 166 -0.30 10.91 -8.32
N ILE A 167 -1.19 10.40 -7.46
CA ILE A 167 -2.63 10.33 -7.73
C ILE A 167 -3.21 11.73 -7.85
N ASP A 168 -2.84 12.64 -6.95
CA ASP A 168 -3.29 14.04 -7.01
C ASP A 168 -2.80 14.73 -8.30
N ARG A 169 -1.54 14.48 -8.69
CA ARG A 169 -1.00 14.99 -9.96
C ARG A 169 -1.71 14.39 -11.17
N LEU A 170 -2.05 13.09 -11.16
CA LEU A 170 -2.84 12.45 -12.22
C LEU A 170 -4.24 13.05 -12.34
N GLN A 171 -4.90 13.33 -11.22
CA GLN A 171 -6.21 13.99 -11.22
C GLN A 171 -6.14 15.39 -11.85
N LEU A 172 -5.11 16.16 -11.51
CA LEU A 172 -4.88 17.49 -12.09
C LEU A 172 -4.62 17.39 -13.60
N LEU A 173 -3.67 16.55 -14.03
CA LEU A 173 -3.33 16.38 -15.45
C LEU A 173 -4.51 15.86 -16.26
N SER A 174 -5.26 14.89 -15.72
CA SER A 174 -6.48 14.39 -16.36
C SER A 174 -7.54 15.47 -16.52
N SER A 175 -7.69 16.36 -15.55
CA SER A 175 -8.64 17.48 -15.60
C SER A 175 -8.22 18.49 -16.67
N THR A 176 -6.93 18.83 -16.70
CA THR A 176 -6.33 19.71 -17.71
C THR A 176 -6.49 19.12 -19.12
N LEU A 177 -6.11 17.86 -19.33
CA LEU A 177 -6.27 17.16 -20.60
C LEU A 177 -7.73 17.09 -21.03
N SER A 178 -8.64 16.73 -20.11
CA SER A 178 -10.07 16.65 -20.41
C SER A 178 -10.63 18.00 -20.85
N SER A 179 -10.14 19.11 -20.28
CA SER A 179 -10.57 20.46 -20.65
C SER A 179 -10.04 20.91 -22.02
N GLN A 180 -8.85 20.42 -22.42
CA GLN A 180 -8.20 20.76 -23.68
C GLN A 180 -8.61 19.84 -24.84
N LEU A 181 -9.06 18.62 -24.53
CA LEU A 181 -9.53 17.64 -25.50
C LEU A 181 -10.87 18.05 -26.11
N ILE A 182 -10.88 18.29 -27.42
CA ILE A 182 -12.12 18.52 -28.19
C ILE A 182 -12.86 17.20 -28.44
N ASP A 183 -12.12 16.13 -28.69
CA ASP A 183 -12.70 14.80 -28.91
C ASP A 183 -13.30 14.25 -27.60
N THR A 184 -14.61 14.09 -27.62
CA THR A 184 -15.39 13.52 -26.52
C THR A 184 -15.00 12.08 -26.20
N ASN A 185 -14.57 11.30 -27.19
CA ASN A 185 -14.17 9.91 -26.98
C ASN A 185 -12.84 9.83 -26.24
N GLU A 186 -11.85 10.62 -26.65
CA GLU A 186 -10.54 10.64 -25.98
C GLU A 186 -10.65 11.22 -24.56
N ARG A 187 -11.50 12.24 -24.36
CA ARG A 187 -11.84 12.76 -23.04
C ARG A 187 -12.42 11.68 -22.12
N GLU A 188 -13.37 10.90 -22.63
CA GLU A 188 -13.98 9.82 -21.87
C GLU A 188 -12.99 8.69 -21.59
N ARG A 189 -12.08 8.39 -22.53
CA ARG A 189 -11.01 7.41 -22.34
C ARG A 189 -10.05 7.82 -21.21
N VAL A 190 -9.59 9.07 -21.20
CA VAL A 190 -8.75 9.64 -20.13
C VAL A 190 -9.47 9.55 -18.79
N ARG A 191 -10.74 9.96 -18.74
CA ARG A 191 -11.57 9.89 -17.53
C ARG A 191 -11.73 8.47 -17.00
N ARG A 192 -12.00 7.49 -17.87
CA ARG A 192 -12.12 6.08 -17.48
C ARG A 192 -10.82 5.53 -16.90
N ARG A 193 -9.69 5.75 -17.59
CA ARG A 193 -8.37 5.31 -17.11
C ARG A 193 -8.04 5.89 -15.74
N LEU A 194 -8.28 7.18 -15.53
CA LEU A 194 -8.09 7.80 -14.22
C LEU A 194 -8.99 7.14 -13.16
N ASN A 195 -10.28 6.96 -13.46
CA ASN A 195 -11.22 6.36 -12.51
C ASN A 195 -10.83 4.94 -12.13
N ASP A 196 -10.35 4.13 -13.09
CA ASP A 196 -9.89 2.77 -12.84
C ASP A 196 -8.66 2.76 -11.93
N ILE A 197 -7.70 3.65 -12.16
CA ILE A 197 -6.50 3.81 -11.32
C ILE A 197 -6.89 4.24 -9.90
N ILE A 198 -7.73 5.27 -9.75
CA ILE A 198 -8.20 5.75 -8.44
C ILE A 198 -8.93 4.64 -7.71
N ARG A 199 -9.85 3.94 -8.38
CA ARG A 199 -10.61 2.85 -7.78
C ARG A 199 -9.67 1.74 -7.31
N ARG A 200 -8.69 1.34 -8.13
CA ARG A 200 -7.73 0.30 -7.76
C ARG A 200 -6.86 0.74 -6.59
N TRP A 201 -6.40 1.99 -6.60
CA TRP A 201 -5.64 2.58 -5.51
C TRP A 201 -6.41 2.56 -4.19
N THR A 202 -7.65 3.04 -4.19
CA THR A 202 -8.50 3.06 -2.99
C THR A 202 -8.81 1.66 -2.48
N GLN A 203 -9.06 0.70 -3.38
CA GLN A 203 -9.27 -0.69 -2.97
C GLN A 203 -8.02 -1.25 -2.27
N LEU A 204 -6.84 -1.03 -2.84
CA LEU A 204 -5.58 -1.51 -2.29
C LEU A 204 -5.28 -0.87 -0.91
N GLU A 205 -5.59 0.41 -0.76
CA GLU A 205 -5.45 1.15 0.50
C GLU A 205 -6.36 0.54 1.59
N GLN A 206 -7.61 0.21 1.23
CA GLN A 206 -8.55 -0.45 2.15
C GLN A 206 -8.11 -1.88 2.50
N ASP A 207 -7.67 -2.65 1.50
CA ASP A 207 -7.22 -4.03 1.68
C ASP A 207 -6.01 -4.08 2.65
N ILE A 208 -5.03 -3.19 2.47
CA ILE A 208 -3.85 -3.11 3.35
C ILE A 208 -4.21 -2.68 4.76
N MET A 209 -5.06 -1.65 4.93
CA MET A 209 -5.49 -1.22 6.26
C MET A 209 -6.28 -2.31 7.00
N SER A 210 -7.18 -3.00 6.30
CA SER A 210 -7.95 -4.10 6.89
C SER A 210 -7.04 -5.26 7.30
N GLU A 211 -6.04 -5.58 6.48
CA GLU A 211 -5.08 -6.64 6.81
C GLU A 211 -4.16 -6.24 7.98
N GLU A 212 -3.73 -4.97 8.04
CA GLU A 212 -2.96 -4.45 9.16
C GLU A 212 -3.74 -4.55 10.49
N GLU A 213 -5.03 -4.18 10.47
CA GLU A 213 -5.91 -4.29 11.64
C GLU A 213 -6.08 -5.76 12.09
N ASN A 214 -6.36 -6.67 11.16
CA ASN A 214 -6.48 -8.10 11.43
C ASN A 214 -5.18 -8.67 12.05
N MET A 215 -4.03 -8.26 11.53
CA MET A 215 -2.72 -8.73 11.98
C MET A 215 -2.36 -8.19 13.37
N GLU A 216 -2.72 -6.94 13.68
CA GLU A 216 -2.54 -6.39 15.03
C GLU A 216 -3.49 -7.08 16.04
N GLU A 217 -4.73 -7.38 15.65
CA GLU A 217 -5.64 -8.20 16.48
C GLU A 217 -5.06 -9.60 16.74
N MET A 218 -4.55 -10.25 15.69
CA MET A 218 -3.97 -11.59 15.81
C MET A 218 -2.71 -11.61 16.70
N LYS A 219 -1.89 -10.54 16.63
CA LYS A 219 -0.75 -10.34 17.55
C LYS A 219 -1.22 -10.22 18.99
N ASN A 220 -2.26 -9.41 19.27
CA ASN A 220 -2.82 -9.25 20.60
C ASN A 220 -3.40 -10.57 21.16
N LEU A 221 -4.11 -11.33 20.32
CA LEU A 221 -4.62 -12.67 20.68
C LEU A 221 -3.50 -13.66 20.97
N THR A 222 -2.42 -13.62 20.19
CA THR A 222 -1.24 -14.48 20.39
C THR A 222 -0.55 -14.16 21.72
N GLU A 223 -0.41 -12.89 22.06
CA GLU A 223 0.15 -12.44 23.34
C GLU A 223 -0.74 -12.87 24.53
N LEU A 224 -2.06 -12.71 24.40
CA LEU A 224 -3.02 -13.16 25.41
C LEU A 224 -2.95 -14.68 25.61
N TYR A 225 -2.93 -15.45 24.53
CA TYR A 225 -2.75 -16.91 24.59
C TYR A 225 -1.45 -17.30 25.27
N TYR A 226 -0.33 -16.64 24.93
CA TYR A 226 0.97 -16.90 25.55
C TYR A 226 0.94 -16.64 27.07
N ASN A 227 0.32 -15.54 27.50
CA ASN A 227 0.18 -15.20 28.92
C ASN A 227 -0.69 -16.22 29.68
N ILE A 228 -1.80 -16.66 29.07
CA ILE A 228 -2.64 -17.73 29.62
C ILE A 228 -1.85 -19.03 29.73
N ASN A 229 -1.13 -19.41 28.67
CA ASN A 229 -0.35 -20.64 28.64
C ASN A 229 0.74 -20.66 29.74
N ILE A 230 1.47 -19.55 29.93
CA ILE A 230 2.43 -19.41 31.04
C ILE A 230 1.75 -19.61 32.39
N THR A 231 0.57 -19.02 32.57
CA THR A 231 -0.19 -19.12 33.83
C THR A 231 -0.63 -20.55 34.09
N CYS A 232 -1.16 -21.23 33.08
CA CYS A 232 -1.54 -22.65 33.15
C CYS A 232 -0.33 -23.54 33.46
N GLU A 233 0.81 -23.34 32.81
CA GLU A 233 2.05 -24.10 33.09
C GLU A 233 2.54 -23.89 34.53
N ARG A 234 2.43 -22.67 35.06
CA ARG A 234 2.75 -22.39 36.48
C ARG A 234 1.82 -23.14 37.43
N TRP A 235 0.50 -23.12 37.18
CA TRP A 235 -0.47 -23.85 38.00
C TRP A 235 -0.28 -25.37 37.91
N LEU A 236 0.01 -25.90 36.73
CA LEU A 236 0.33 -27.32 36.55
C LEU A 236 1.58 -27.70 37.34
N LYS A 237 2.63 -26.87 37.31
CA LYS A 237 3.83 -27.08 38.12
C LYS A 237 3.51 -27.08 39.62
N GLN A 238 2.81 -26.05 40.11
CA GLN A 238 2.40 -25.97 41.53
C GLN A 238 1.58 -27.18 41.95
N THR A 239 0.66 -27.64 41.10
CA THR A 239 -0.17 -28.82 41.39
C THR A 239 0.67 -30.09 41.44
N ARG A 240 1.65 -30.26 40.52
CA ARG A 240 2.59 -31.39 40.57
C ARG A 240 3.45 -31.36 41.84
N ASP A 241 3.94 -30.18 42.23
CA ASP A 241 4.75 -30.00 43.44
C ASP A 241 3.92 -30.37 44.69
N LEU A 242 2.67 -29.92 44.79
CA LEU A 242 1.75 -30.28 45.88
C LEU A 242 1.43 -31.79 45.90
N ILE A 243 1.18 -32.41 44.74
CA ILE A 243 0.96 -33.86 44.66
C ILE A 243 2.18 -34.63 45.17
N ASN A 244 3.40 -34.18 44.81
CA ASN A 244 4.63 -34.80 45.29
C ASN A 244 4.81 -34.63 46.80
N GLU A 245 4.54 -33.44 47.35
CA GLU A 245 4.56 -33.19 48.79
C GLU A 245 3.57 -34.12 49.53
N LEU A 246 2.31 -34.16 49.10
CA LEU A 246 1.28 -35.05 49.69
C LEU A 246 1.66 -36.52 49.57
N THR A 247 2.24 -36.94 48.46
CA THR A 247 2.71 -38.32 48.26
C THR A 247 3.86 -38.66 49.20
N ASN A 248 4.80 -37.73 49.39
CA ASN A 248 5.91 -37.90 50.34
C ASN A 248 5.40 -37.97 51.79
N THR A 249 4.51 -37.06 52.20
CA THR A 249 3.90 -37.08 53.54
C THR A 249 3.10 -38.37 53.77
N ARG A 250 2.38 -38.86 52.76
CA ARG A 250 1.70 -40.16 52.83
C ARG A 250 2.69 -41.31 53.03
N ASN A 251 3.77 -41.35 52.27
CA ASN A 251 4.80 -42.40 52.41
C ASN A 251 5.47 -42.34 53.79
N GLU A 252 5.72 -41.15 54.34
CA GLU A 252 6.22 -40.96 55.70
C GLU A 252 5.25 -41.51 56.75
N HIS A 253 3.94 -41.24 56.62
CA HIS A 253 2.92 -41.81 57.49
C HIS A 253 2.82 -43.34 57.37
N GLU A 254 2.87 -43.89 56.16
CA GLU A 254 2.88 -45.35 55.95
C GLU A 254 4.11 -46.00 56.61
N ASN A 255 5.28 -45.36 56.52
CA ASN A 255 6.50 -45.80 57.21
C ASN A 255 6.37 -45.74 58.74
N GLN A 256 5.79 -44.67 59.29
CA GLN A 256 5.53 -44.55 60.74
C GLN A 256 4.56 -45.62 61.23
N ASN A 257 3.48 -45.89 60.49
CA ASN A 257 2.52 -46.93 60.81
C ASN A 257 3.17 -48.32 60.78
N GLN A 258 4.05 -48.59 59.82
CA GLN A 258 4.80 -49.83 59.76
C GLN A 258 5.75 -49.98 60.96
N GLN A 259 6.46 -48.92 61.34
CA GLN A 259 7.29 -48.92 62.55
C GLN A 259 6.46 -49.21 63.81
N GLN A 260 5.29 -48.58 63.97
CA GLN A 260 4.40 -48.83 65.10
C GLN A 260 3.91 -50.29 65.14
N LYS A 261 3.59 -50.87 63.98
CA LYS A 261 3.22 -52.29 63.86
C LYS A 261 4.37 -53.21 64.27
N ASP A 262 5.60 -52.91 63.85
CA ASP A 262 6.78 -53.66 64.24
C ASP A 262 7.06 -53.56 65.75
N TYR A 263 6.87 -52.39 66.36
CA TYR A 263 6.94 -52.22 67.81
C TYR A 263 5.85 -53.04 68.53
N ARG A 264 4.61 -53.02 68.04
CA ARG A 264 3.52 -53.83 68.62
C ARG A 264 3.85 -55.34 68.53
N ASN A 265 4.30 -55.81 67.38
CA ASN A 265 4.71 -57.21 67.19
C ASN A 265 5.86 -57.59 68.13
N ARG A 266 6.81 -56.68 68.38
CA ARG A 266 7.93 -56.90 69.30
C ARG A 266 7.47 -56.95 70.76
N ILE A 267 6.54 -56.09 71.16
CA ILE A 267 5.90 -56.12 72.47
C ILE A 267 5.13 -57.44 72.65
N GLU A 268 4.33 -57.85 71.66
CA GLU A 268 3.59 -59.13 71.69
C GLU A 268 4.54 -60.33 71.78
N SER A 269 5.63 -60.33 71.01
CA SER A 269 6.66 -61.37 71.08
C SER A 269 7.34 -61.41 72.45
N LEU A 270 7.62 -60.25 73.07
CA LEU A 270 8.15 -60.17 74.43
C LEU A 270 7.14 -60.69 75.47
N PHE A 271 5.85 -60.38 75.31
CA PHE A 271 4.79 -60.89 76.16
C PHE A 271 4.64 -62.41 76.07
N GLU A 272 4.67 -62.97 74.86
CA GLU A 272 4.61 -64.43 74.67
C GLU A 272 5.90 -65.11 75.15
N TRP A 273 7.07 -64.50 74.98
CA TRP A 273 8.31 -64.98 75.59
C TRP A 273 8.24 -64.99 77.12
N LEU A 274 7.79 -63.90 77.75
CA LEU A 274 7.58 -63.81 79.20
C LEU A 274 6.59 -64.86 79.72
N LYS A 275 5.51 -65.11 78.96
CA LYS A 275 4.52 -66.13 79.28
C LYS A 275 5.07 -67.55 79.14
N GLN A 276 6.03 -67.78 78.25
CA GLN A 276 6.73 -69.05 78.10
C GLN A 276 7.78 -69.26 79.19
N THR A 277 8.54 -68.23 79.57
CA THR A 277 9.53 -68.32 80.65
C THR A 277 8.90 -68.44 82.02
N HIS A 278 7.74 -67.81 82.27
CA HIS A 278 6.98 -67.95 83.52
C HIS A 278 6.05 -69.18 83.57
N LYS A 279 6.10 -70.07 82.58
CA LYS A 279 5.43 -71.38 82.65
C LYS A 279 6.22 -72.46 83.41
N TYR A 280 7.43 -72.16 83.86
CA TYR A 280 8.24 -73.07 84.69
C TYR A 280 8.94 -72.31 85.83
N GLU A 281 8.18 -71.98 86.88
CA GLU A 281 8.55 -72.14 88.31
C GLU A 281 7.53 -71.37 89.17
N PRO A 282 6.98 -71.96 90.24
CA PRO A 282 6.24 -71.19 91.22
C PRO A 282 7.25 -70.32 91.99
N LEU A 283 7.26 -69.02 91.68
CA LEU A 283 8.02 -68.01 92.43
C LEU A 283 7.58 -68.07 93.91
N SER A 284 8.45 -68.64 94.72
CA SER A 284 8.25 -68.90 96.16
C SER A 284 8.48 -67.65 97.03
N ASP A 285 8.83 -66.49 96.45
CA ASP A 285 9.18 -65.30 97.23
C ASP A 285 8.26 -64.11 96.93
N LYS A 286 7.59 -63.61 97.99
CA LYS A 286 6.54 -62.58 97.94
C LYS A 286 7.02 -61.24 97.35
N ARG A 287 8.34 -60.98 97.40
CA ARG A 287 8.93 -59.73 96.88
C ARG A 287 8.97 -59.67 95.36
N ASP A 288 9.09 -60.80 94.68
CA ASP A 288 9.12 -60.85 93.22
C ASP A 288 7.73 -60.69 92.62
N LEU A 289 6.69 -61.17 93.32
CA LEU A 289 5.29 -60.99 92.93
C LEU A 289 4.86 -59.52 92.97
N ASP A 290 5.24 -58.76 94.01
CA ASP A 290 4.95 -57.33 94.12
C ASP A 290 5.70 -56.49 93.07
N THR A 291 6.87 -56.96 92.62
CA THR A 291 7.66 -56.29 91.59
C THR A 291 7.08 -56.55 90.21
N LEU A 292 6.68 -57.80 89.91
CA LEU A 292 5.95 -58.17 88.70
C LEU A 292 4.58 -57.51 88.62
N GLN A 293 3.84 -57.39 89.72
CA GLN A 293 2.57 -56.67 89.75
C GLN A 293 2.75 -55.17 89.47
N ARG A 294 3.83 -54.55 89.96
CA ARG A 294 4.18 -53.16 89.64
C ARG A 294 4.60 -52.99 88.19
N GLU A 295 5.37 -53.92 87.62
CA GLU A 295 5.70 -53.87 86.19
C GLU A 295 4.48 -54.12 85.32
N TYR A 296 3.60 -55.04 85.69
CA TYR A 296 2.34 -55.29 85.00
C TYR A 296 1.43 -54.06 85.03
N ALA A 297 1.32 -53.38 86.18
CA ALA A 297 0.59 -52.12 86.30
C ALA A 297 1.19 -51.02 85.42
N ARG A 298 2.52 -50.87 85.39
CA ARG A 298 3.20 -49.91 84.48
C ARG A 298 2.98 -50.23 83.01
N LEU A 299 2.91 -51.51 82.65
CA LEU A 299 2.64 -51.93 81.27
C LEU A 299 1.19 -51.67 80.86
N ILE A 300 0.23 -51.84 81.77
CA ILE A 300 -1.17 -51.44 81.55
C ILE A 300 -1.27 -49.92 81.36
N GLU A 301 -0.61 -49.14 82.21
CA GLU A 301 -0.62 -47.68 82.14
C GLU A 301 0.03 -47.17 80.83
N LYS A 302 1.16 -47.76 80.42
CA LYS A 302 1.77 -47.49 79.12
C LYS A 302 0.87 -47.85 77.94
N ARG A 303 0.10 -48.94 78.06
CA ARG A 303 -0.84 -49.35 77.01
C ARG A 303 -2.01 -48.37 76.88
N GLN A 304 -2.57 -47.91 78.00
CA GLN A 304 -3.60 -46.86 78.00
C GLN A 304 -3.11 -45.57 77.35
N LEU A 305 -1.88 -45.16 77.65
CA LEU A 305 -1.27 -43.97 77.05
C LEU A 305 -1.05 -44.09 75.53
N ILE A 306 -0.79 -45.31 75.04
CA ILE A 306 -0.70 -45.59 73.60
C ILE A 306 -2.08 -45.52 72.96
N ASP A 307 -3.11 -46.10 73.59
CA ASP A 307 -4.48 -46.11 73.07
C ASP A 307 -5.06 -44.67 73.03
N GLU A 308 -4.78 -43.83 74.03
CA GLU A 308 -5.14 -42.40 74.04
C GLU A 308 -4.46 -41.62 72.90
N ARG A 309 -3.15 -41.83 72.70
CA ARG A 309 -2.42 -41.19 71.60
C ARG A 309 -2.89 -41.66 70.22
N SER A 310 -3.25 -42.94 70.08
CA SER A 310 -3.87 -43.45 68.85
C SER A 310 -5.22 -42.78 68.59
N HIS A 311 -6.02 -42.55 69.64
CA HIS A 311 -7.29 -41.83 69.51
C HIS A 311 -7.11 -40.37 69.07
N ASP A 312 -6.12 -39.67 69.62
CA ASP A 312 -5.80 -38.29 69.24
C ASP A 312 -5.34 -38.18 67.77
N ILE A 313 -4.54 -39.14 67.30
CA ILE A 313 -4.10 -39.23 65.90
C ILE A 313 -5.31 -39.45 64.97
N ASP A 314 -6.24 -40.34 65.34
CA ASP A 314 -7.47 -40.58 64.56
C ASP A 314 -8.35 -39.32 64.48
N LEU A 315 -8.43 -38.53 65.56
CA LEU A 315 -9.14 -37.24 65.57
C LEU A 315 -8.47 -36.20 64.66
N LEU A 316 -7.14 -36.12 64.67
CA LEU A 316 -6.39 -35.22 63.78
C LEU A 316 -6.57 -35.60 62.31
N LEU A 317 -6.54 -36.89 61.97
CA LEU A 317 -6.76 -37.36 60.59
C LEU A 317 -8.19 -37.11 60.09
N ARG A 318 -9.19 -37.09 60.99
CA ARG A 318 -10.58 -36.72 60.65
C ARG A 318 -10.78 -35.22 60.41
N ASN A 319 -9.94 -34.36 60.96
CA ASN A 319 -10.03 -32.91 60.75
C ASN A 319 -9.25 -32.44 59.50
N ILE A 320 -8.41 -33.30 58.93
CA ILE A 320 -7.61 -33.02 57.73
C ILE A 320 -8.33 -33.47 56.44
N ASN A 321 -9.24 -34.45 56.52
CA ASN A 321 -10.21 -34.79 55.47
C ASN A 321 -11.50 -34.00 55.63
#